data_AF-A0A955PSH3-F1
#
_entry.id   AF-A0A955PSH3-F1
#
_cell.length_a   1.000
_cell.length_b   1.000
_cell.length_c   1.000
_cell.angle_alpha   90.00
_cell.angle_beta   90.00
_cell.angle_gamma   90.00
#
_symmetry.space_group_name_H-M   'P 1'
#
loop_
_entity.id
_entity.type
_entity.pdbx_description
1 polymer ?
#
loop_
_entity_poly.entity_id
_entity_poly.type
_entity_poly.pdbx_seq_one_letter_code
_entity_poly.pdbx_strand_id
1 'polypeptide(L)'
;MFRQLFKGREDVYPRRFESRRTGRSGYSPACANEWVRGICEKPKIKCTDCLHRRLLPVTDEVIRQHLSGMDADGKDFVAGVYPMLLDETCFFLAMDFDKAGWREDVLAVSATCRELDIPVCIERSRSGNGAHAWIFFDEAIPAILARKLGAHILTTTMERRPDIGLDSYDRFFPNQDTLPKGGFGNLIALPLQKGPRQQGHSEFLDDHLEPWPDQWAFLGQAPRMSRRRVETRVQKAETKGHVVGVRMVFDDEENNVPWMIPPSRRRPAHEITCDLPKTVLLVAGNDLYVPKEGLSPGLCNRLIRLAAFQNPEFYRAQAMRLPTFDKPRVIACAEDHP
;
A
#
# COMPACT_ATOMS: atom_id res chain seq x y z
N MET A 1 14.74 1.93 -18.64
CA MET A 1 13.75 2.80 -17.98
C MET A 1 12.72 2.02 -17.17
N PHE A 2 11.75 1.31 -17.78
CA PHE A 2 10.64 0.65 -17.05
C PHE A 2 11.10 -0.25 -15.88
N ARG A 3 12.05 -1.17 -16.14
CA ARG A 3 12.64 -2.05 -15.11
C ARG A 3 13.40 -1.33 -13.99
N GLN A 4 13.81 -0.09 -14.20
CA GLN A 4 14.49 0.70 -13.17
C GLN A 4 13.49 1.36 -12.21
N LEU A 5 12.30 1.70 -12.68
CA LEU A 5 11.24 2.30 -11.85
C LEU A 5 10.47 1.22 -11.08
N PHE A 6 9.97 0.20 -11.80
CA PHE A 6 9.19 -0.89 -11.20
C PHE A 6 10.07 -2.06 -10.79
N LYS A 7 11.13 -1.74 -10.03
CA LYS A 7 12.15 -2.71 -9.62
C LYS A 7 11.73 -3.40 -8.32
N GLY A 8 11.86 -4.72 -8.32
CA GLY A 8 11.59 -5.59 -7.17
C GLY A 8 12.42 -6.86 -7.28
N ARG A 9 11.88 -8.00 -6.85
CA ARG A 9 12.52 -9.31 -7.02
C ARG A 9 12.81 -9.60 -8.50
N GLU A 10 14.05 -9.96 -8.80
CA GLU A 10 14.49 -10.32 -10.16
C GLU A 10 14.46 -11.83 -10.41
N ASP A 11 14.46 -12.64 -9.36
CA ASP A 11 14.45 -14.11 -9.43
C ASP A 11 13.04 -14.70 -9.58
N VAL A 12 12.00 -13.89 -9.41
CA VAL A 12 10.59 -14.31 -9.52
C VAL A 12 9.67 -13.14 -9.83
N TYR A 13 8.63 -13.37 -10.63
CA TYR A 13 7.51 -12.45 -10.80
C TYR A 13 6.16 -13.18 -10.65
N PRO A 14 5.11 -12.47 -10.20
CA PRO A 14 3.75 -12.98 -10.25
C PRO A 14 3.18 -12.83 -11.66
N ARG A 15 2.58 -13.91 -12.19
CA ARG A 15 1.81 -13.90 -13.44
C ARG A 15 0.32 -13.93 -13.11
N ARG A 16 -0.46 -13.09 -13.78
CA ARG A 16 -1.91 -13.11 -13.71
C ARG A 16 -2.45 -14.39 -14.36
N PHE A 17 -3.42 -15.02 -13.73
CA PHE A 17 -4.21 -16.09 -14.33
C PHE A 17 -5.71 -15.77 -14.25
N GLU A 18 -6.46 -16.36 -15.16
CA GLU A 18 -7.91 -16.35 -15.16
C GLU A 18 -8.41 -17.76 -15.48
N SER A 19 -9.16 -18.33 -14.54
CA SER A 19 -9.69 -19.68 -14.66
C SER A 19 -10.95 -19.65 -15.52
N ARG A 20 -10.86 -20.11 -16.77
CA ARG A 20 -12.03 -20.25 -17.66
C ARG A 20 -13.15 -21.12 -17.07
N ARG A 21 -12.80 -22.06 -16.18
CA ARG A 21 -13.78 -22.96 -15.53
C ARG A 21 -14.56 -22.28 -14.41
N THR A 22 -13.92 -21.41 -13.63
CA THR A 22 -14.52 -20.84 -12.42
C THR A 22 -14.77 -19.34 -12.50
N GLY A 23 -14.29 -18.67 -13.55
CA GLY A 23 -14.28 -17.20 -13.67
C GLY A 23 -13.33 -16.50 -12.69
N ARG A 24 -12.70 -17.24 -11.77
CA ARG A 24 -11.80 -16.67 -10.77
C ARG A 24 -10.50 -16.23 -11.42
N SER A 25 -10.00 -15.10 -10.96
CA SER A 25 -8.73 -14.57 -11.42
C SER A 25 -7.85 -14.15 -10.27
N GLY A 26 -6.54 -14.10 -10.50
CA GLY A 26 -5.58 -13.81 -9.46
C GLY A 26 -4.16 -13.81 -9.99
N TYR A 27 -3.20 -13.88 -9.09
CA TYR A 27 -1.77 -13.93 -9.42
C TYR A 27 -1.13 -15.15 -8.76
N SER A 28 -0.18 -15.76 -9.47
CA SER A 28 0.66 -16.84 -8.97
C SER A 28 2.12 -16.58 -9.34
N PRO A 29 3.10 -17.00 -8.52
CA PRO A 29 4.50 -16.89 -8.91
C PRO A 29 4.77 -17.73 -10.15
N ALA A 30 5.42 -17.14 -11.14
CA ALA A 30 5.80 -17.79 -12.38
C ALA A 30 6.84 -18.89 -12.10
N CYS A 31 6.55 -20.11 -12.56
CA CYS A 31 7.33 -21.30 -12.26
C CYS A 31 7.39 -22.21 -13.48
N ALA A 32 8.58 -22.65 -13.86
CA ALA A 32 8.79 -23.58 -14.98
C ALA A 32 8.17 -24.95 -14.74
N ASN A 33 8.01 -25.34 -13.47
CA ASN A 33 7.39 -26.61 -13.08
C ASN A 33 5.87 -26.47 -12.86
N GLU A 34 5.27 -25.31 -13.14
CA GLU A 34 3.84 -25.10 -12.92
C GLU A 34 3.00 -26.13 -13.70
N TRP A 35 2.04 -26.77 -13.01
CA TRP A 35 1.17 -27.82 -13.55
C TRP A 35 1.86 -29.11 -14.05
N VAL A 36 3.17 -29.28 -13.83
CA VAL A 36 3.86 -30.54 -14.15
C VAL A 36 3.43 -31.62 -13.14
N ARG A 37 2.73 -32.65 -13.64
CA ARG A 37 2.17 -33.74 -12.82
C ARG A 37 3.29 -34.47 -12.06
N GLY A 38 3.10 -34.65 -10.76
CA GLY A 38 4.07 -35.31 -9.87
C GLY A 38 5.22 -34.40 -9.40
N ILE A 39 5.29 -33.16 -9.86
CA ILE A 39 6.30 -32.17 -9.43
C ILE A 39 5.61 -30.98 -8.74
N CYS A 40 4.63 -30.38 -9.42
CA CYS A 40 3.85 -29.29 -8.86
C CYS A 40 2.53 -29.83 -8.31
N GLU A 41 2.32 -29.61 -7.02
CA GLU A 41 1.13 -30.10 -6.32
C GLU A 41 0.05 -29.03 -6.18
N LYS A 42 0.06 -27.98 -7.01
CA LYS A 42 -1.06 -27.02 -7.03
C LYS A 42 -2.38 -27.73 -7.36
N PRO A 43 -3.51 -27.38 -6.69
CA PRO A 43 -3.66 -26.34 -5.67
C PRO A 43 -3.49 -26.85 -4.21
N LYS A 44 -2.98 -28.07 -4.00
CA LYS A 44 -2.92 -28.72 -2.68
C LYS A 44 -1.93 -28.05 -1.71
N ILE A 45 -0.83 -27.50 -2.22
CA ILE A 45 0.19 -26.80 -1.43
C ILE A 45 0.42 -25.37 -1.93
N LYS A 46 0.95 -24.50 -1.06
CA LYS A 46 1.40 -23.16 -1.46
C LYS A 46 2.75 -23.23 -2.18
N CYS A 47 3.00 -22.32 -3.12
CA CYS A 47 4.29 -22.23 -3.81
C CYS A 47 5.47 -21.90 -2.88
N THR A 48 5.20 -21.27 -1.74
CA THR A 48 6.21 -21.00 -0.71
C THR A 48 6.75 -22.30 -0.10
N ASP A 49 5.92 -23.34 -0.05
CA ASP A 49 6.20 -24.61 0.62
C ASP A 49 6.65 -25.69 -0.38
N CYS A 50 6.63 -25.40 -1.68
CA CYS A 50 6.98 -26.33 -2.74
C CYS A 50 8.51 -26.49 -2.88
N LEU A 51 9.00 -27.69 -2.56
CA LEU A 51 10.44 -28.05 -2.66
C LEU A 51 10.93 -28.18 -4.11
N HIS A 52 10.02 -28.38 -5.07
CA HIS A 52 10.34 -28.50 -6.49
C HIS A 52 10.03 -27.22 -7.29
N ARG A 53 9.93 -26.07 -6.62
CA ARG A 53 9.71 -24.79 -7.32
C ARG A 53 10.93 -24.44 -8.18
N ARG A 54 10.68 -24.12 -9.45
CA ARG A 54 11.67 -23.58 -10.38
C ARG A 54 11.19 -22.22 -10.86
N LEU A 55 11.43 -21.19 -10.04
CA LEU A 55 10.94 -19.84 -10.27
C LEU A 55 11.57 -19.25 -11.54
N LEU A 56 10.79 -18.47 -12.27
CA LEU A 56 11.23 -17.82 -13.49
C LEU A 56 11.68 -16.38 -13.20
N PRO A 57 12.88 -15.97 -13.64
CA PRO A 57 13.38 -14.63 -13.40
C PRO A 57 12.66 -13.59 -14.26
N VAL A 58 12.74 -12.32 -13.84
CA VAL A 58 12.29 -11.18 -14.63
C VAL A 58 13.31 -10.89 -15.72
N THR A 59 12.90 -11.04 -16.98
CA THR A 59 13.71 -10.73 -18.17
C THR A 59 13.10 -9.59 -18.97
N ASP A 60 13.86 -9.01 -19.90
CA ASP A 60 13.32 -8.00 -20.83
C ASP A 60 12.16 -8.57 -21.66
N GLU A 61 12.21 -9.86 -21.97
CA GLU A 61 11.14 -10.57 -22.66
C GLU A 61 9.86 -10.62 -21.81
N VAL A 62 9.95 -10.87 -20.50
CA VAL A 62 8.79 -10.82 -19.58
C VAL A 62 8.15 -9.43 -19.58
N ILE A 63 8.97 -8.38 -19.55
CA ILE A 63 8.47 -6.99 -19.59
C ILE A 63 7.85 -6.68 -20.95
N ARG A 64 8.47 -7.11 -22.04
CA ARG A 64 7.91 -6.96 -23.39
C ARG A 64 6.54 -7.63 -23.50
N GLN A 65 6.42 -8.88 -23.03
CA GLN A 65 5.17 -9.64 -23.05
C GLN A 65 4.08 -8.97 -22.22
N HIS A 66 4.43 -8.42 -21.05
CA HIS A 66 3.51 -7.66 -20.22
C HIS A 66 3.00 -6.40 -20.92
N LEU A 67 3.90 -5.61 -21.50
CA LEU A 67 3.56 -4.37 -22.20
C LEU A 67 2.80 -4.63 -23.51
N SER A 68 3.07 -5.75 -24.19
CA SER A 68 2.31 -6.19 -25.36
C SER A 68 1.02 -6.95 -25.00
N GLY A 69 0.82 -7.27 -23.71
CA GLY A 69 -0.31 -8.03 -23.20
C GLY A 69 -0.37 -9.50 -23.65
N MET A 70 0.68 -10.02 -24.27
CA MET A 70 0.70 -11.33 -24.92
C MET A 70 2.04 -12.04 -24.73
N ASP A 71 2.02 -13.35 -24.47
CA ASP A 71 3.20 -14.20 -24.48
C ASP A 71 3.60 -14.65 -25.89
N ALA A 72 4.67 -15.43 -26.00
CA ALA A 72 5.18 -15.95 -27.27
C ALA A 72 4.16 -16.82 -28.04
N ASP A 73 3.17 -17.41 -27.36
CA ASP A 73 2.11 -18.20 -27.99
C ASP A 73 0.87 -17.34 -28.34
N GLY A 74 0.93 -16.03 -28.14
CA GLY A 74 -0.19 -15.12 -28.34
C GLY A 74 -1.28 -15.20 -27.25
N LYS A 75 -0.98 -15.78 -26.09
CA LYS A 75 -1.93 -15.84 -24.95
C LYS A 75 -1.79 -14.60 -24.08
N ASP A 76 -2.87 -14.21 -23.43
CA ASP A 76 -2.88 -13.09 -22.48
C ASP A 76 -1.76 -13.21 -21.44
N PHE A 77 -1.01 -12.13 -21.32
CA PHE A 77 0.14 -12.07 -20.42
C PHE A 77 0.13 -10.77 -19.62
N VAL A 78 0.03 -10.90 -18.30
CA VAL A 78 0.15 -9.79 -17.36
C VAL A 78 1.07 -10.24 -16.23
N ALA A 79 2.21 -9.58 -16.09
CA ALA A 79 3.09 -9.71 -14.94
C ALA A 79 2.76 -8.65 -13.87
N GLY A 80 3.06 -9.00 -12.62
CA GLY A 80 3.21 -8.05 -11.53
C GLY A 80 4.67 -8.00 -11.06
N VAL A 81 4.87 -7.44 -9.87
CA VAL A 81 6.17 -7.36 -9.21
C VAL A 81 6.01 -7.64 -7.72
N TYR A 82 6.99 -8.36 -7.15
CA TYR A 82 7.19 -8.45 -5.71
C TYR A 82 8.16 -7.33 -5.31
N PRO A 83 7.72 -6.25 -4.65
CA PRO A 83 8.50 -5.04 -4.42
C PRO A 83 9.59 -5.21 -3.35
N MET A 84 9.38 -6.11 -2.39
CA MET A 84 10.32 -6.37 -1.30
C MET A 84 11.40 -7.36 -1.75
N LEU A 85 12.65 -6.93 -1.62
CA LEU A 85 13.84 -7.76 -1.88
C LEU A 85 14.11 -8.72 -0.72
N LEU A 86 15.05 -9.65 -0.93
CA LEU A 86 15.43 -10.64 0.08
C LEU A 86 16.12 -10.05 1.32
N ASP A 87 16.72 -8.87 1.17
CA ASP A 87 17.32 -8.07 2.24
C ASP A 87 16.35 -7.04 2.84
N GLU A 88 15.05 -7.23 2.59
CA GLU A 88 13.96 -6.40 3.15
C GLU A 88 13.99 -4.94 2.72
N THR A 89 14.68 -4.64 1.61
CA THR A 89 14.66 -3.34 0.97
C THR A 89 13.67 -3.27 -0.21
N CYS A 90 13.36 -2.07 -0.69
CA CYS A 90 12.54 -1.83 -1.88
C CYS A 90 13.02 -0.60 -2.67
N PHE A 91 12.65 -0.53 -3.96
CA PHE A 91 12.98 0.59 -4.86
C PHE A 91 11.81 1.58 -5.04
N PHE A 92 10.64 1.26 -4.51
CA PHE A 92 9.49 2.15 -4.52
C PHE A 92 8.57 1.89 -3.33
N LEU A 93 7.71 2.87 -3.07
CA LEU A 93 6.49 2.72 -2.29
C LEU A 93 5.30 2.97 -3.22
N ALA A 94 4.31 2.11 -3.24
CA ALA A 94 3.01 2.39 -3.84
C ALA A 94 1.91 2.42 -2.77
N MET A 95 0.97 3.35 -2.90
CA MET A 95 -0.25 3.42 -2.07
C MET A 95 -1.44 3.05 -2.94
N ASP A 96 -2.24 2.10 -2.47
CA ASP A 96 -3.39 1.55 -3.17
C ASP A 96 -4.68 2.27 -2.75
N PHE A 97 -5.40 2.84 -3.72
CA PHE A 97 -6.69 3.49 -3.52
C PHE A 97 -7.73 2.80 -4.38
N ASP A 98 -8.70 2.16 -3.75
CA ASP A 98 -9.80 1.42 -4.36
C ASP A 98 -11.14 1.92 -3.81
N LYS A 99 -12.25 1.74 -4.54
CA LYS A 99 -13.65 2.08 -4.16
C LYS A 99 -14.07 3.53 -4.51
N ALA A 100 -15.28 3.90 -4.09
CA ALA A 100 -15.81 5.24 -4.23
C ALA A 100 -14.90 6.26 -3.52
N GLY A 101 -14.79 7.47 -4.07
CA GLY A 101 -13.94 8.53 -3.50
C GLY A 101 -12.45 8.43 -3.84
N TRP A 102 -12.01 7.43 -4.60
CA TRP A 102 -10.57 7.24 -4.89
C TRP A 102 -9.91 8.45 -5.54
N ARG A 103 -10.67 9.22 -6.34
CA ARG A 103 -10.16 10.42 -7.04
C ARG A 103 -9.84 11.52 -6.04
N GLU A 104 -10.77 11.77 -5.13
CA GLU A 104 -10.67 12.80 -4.10
C GLU A 104 -9.53 12.47 -3.13
N ASP A 105 -9.40 11.20 -2.75
CA ASP A 105 -8.37 10.71 -1.82
C ASP A 105 -6.97 10.74 -2.45
N VAL A 106 -6.82 10.23 -3.68
CA VAL A 106 -5.51 10.22 -4.34
C VAL A 106 -5.03 11.63 -4.65
N LEU A 107 -5.94 12.56 -5.00
CA LEU A 107 -5.60 13.97 -5.19
C LEU A 107 -5.23 14.65 -3.88
N ALA A 108 -5.87 14.31 -2.75
CA ALA A 108 -5.49 14.83 -1.43
C ALA A 108 -4.09 14.37 -1.02
N VAL A 109 -3.78 13.11 -1.29
CA VAL A 109 -2.44 12.54 -1.06
C VAL A 109 -1.42 13.17 -1.98
N SER A 110 -1.74 13.35 -3.27
CA SER A 110 -0.88 14.05 -4.22
C SER A 110 -0.58 15.49 -3.78
N ALA A 111 -1.60 16.24 -3.34
CA ALA A 111 -1.42 17.60 -2.82
C ALA A 111 -0.51 17.63 -1.58
N THR A 112 -0.70 16.69 -0.65
CA THR A 112 0.16 16.55 0.54
C THR A 112 1.60 16.21 0.16
N CYS A 113 1.80 15.31 -0.80
CA CYS A 113 3.11 15.00 -1.35
C CYS A 113 3.80 16.24 -1.95
N ARG A 114 3.08 17.06 -2.74
CA ARG A 114 3.62 18.31 -3.30
C ARG A 114 4.09 19.27 -2.21
N GLU A 115 3.30 19.49 -1.17
CA GLU A 115 3.69 20.38 -0.07
C GLU A 115 4.85 19.85 0.78
N LEU A 116 4.94 18.52 0.92
CA LEU A 116 6.07 17.88 1.58
C LEU A 116 7.30 17.76 0.66
N ASP A 117 7.22 18.23 -0.59
CA ASP A 117 8.27 18.08 -1.61
C ASP A 117 8.70 16.60 -1.75
N ILE A 118 7.69 15.76 -1.89
CA ILE A 118 7.77 14.32 -2.13
C ILE A 118 7.24 14.06 -3.55
N PRO A 119 8.08 13.61 -4.50
CA PRO A 119 7.62 13.23 -5.82
C PRO A 119 6.68 12.03 -5.74
N VAL A 120 5.54 12.14 -6.41
CA VAL A 120 4.56 11.06 -6.52
C VAL A 120 4.03 10.99 -7.95
N CYS A 121 3.88 9.79 -8.48
CA CYS A 121 3.29 9.53 -9.79
C CYS A 121 1.97 8.79 -9.59
N ILE A 122 0.88 9.27 -10.18
CA ILE A 122 -0.44 8.64 -10.06
C ILE A 122 -0.67 7.74 -11.28
N GLU A 123 -0.98 6.48 -11.06
CA GLU A 123 -1.44 5.54 -12.10
C GLU A 123 -2.89 5.15 -11.83
N ARG A 124 -3.75 5.24 -12.85
CA ARG A 124 -5.10 4.68 -12.77
C ARG A 124 -5.00 3.17 -12.69
N SER A 125 -5.69 2.53 -11.75
CA SER A 125 -5.62 1.08 -11.58
C SER A 125 -6.10 0.35 -12.84
N ARG A 126 -5.73 -0.94 -12.96
CA ARG A 126 -6.18 -1.81 -14.05
C ARG A 126 -7.71 -1.88 -14.20
N SER A 127 -8.45 -1.76 -13.10
CA SER A 127 -9.92 -1.85 -13.11
C SER A 127 -10.60 -0.54 -13.52
N GLY A 128 -9.87 0.57 -13.54
CA GLY A 128 -10.42 1.92 -13.73
C GLY A 128 -11.12 2.50 -12.50
N ASN A 129 -11.31 1.70 -11.45
CA ASN A 129 -12.06 2.06 -10.23
C ASN A 129 -11.16 2.31 -9.02
N GLY A 130 -9.92 2.73 -9.28
CA GLY A 130 -8.92 3.01 -8.27
C GLY A 130 -7.68 3.64 -8.89
N ALA A 131 -6.67 3.87 -8.05
CA ALA A 131 -5.37 4.37 -8.47
C ALA A 131 -4.26 3.88 -7.54
N HIS A 132 -3.05 3.84 -8.07
CA HIS A 132 -1.84 3.66 -7.30
C HIS A 132 -1.03 4.96 -7.29
N ALA A 133 -0.64 5.41 -6.10
CA ALA A 133 0.29 6.54 -5.94
C ALA A 133 1.72 6.01 -5.71
N TRP A 134 2.60 6.20 -6.68
CA TRP A 134 3.96 5.66 -6.72
C TRP A 134 4.99 6.69 -6.28
N ILE A 135 5.89 6.30 -5.38
CA ILE A 135 7.08 7.06 -4.99
C ILE A 135 8.31 6.20 -5.29
N PHE A 136 9.19 6.67 -6.17
CA PHE A 136 10.37 5.94 -6.60
C PHE A 136 11.63 6.38 -5.84
N PHE A 137 12.55 5.45 -5.60
CA PHE A 137 13.81 5.70 -4.92
C PHE A 137 15.01 5.55 -5.85
N ASP A 138 16.06 6.33 -5.62
CA ASP A 138 17.32 6.26 -6.39
C ASP A 138 18.10 4.97 -6.11
N GLU A 139 18.00 4.49 -4.87
CA GLU A 139 18.60 3.26 -4.38
C GLU A 139 17.59 2.46 -3.57
N ALA A 140 17.93 1.19 -3.31
CA ALA A 140 17.12 0.36 -2.43
C ALA A 140 17.16 0.92 -1.00
N ILE A 141 15.99 1.09 -0.39
CA ILE A 141 15.85 1.54 1.00
C ILE A 141 15.10 0.49 1.83
N PRO A 142 15.29 0.44 3.15
CA PRO A 142 14.52 -0.48 3.99
C PRO A 142 13.01 -0.31 3.80
N ALA A 143 12.28 -1.40 3.62
CA ALA A 143 10.82 -1.36 3.42
C ALA A 143 10.10 -0.62 4.56
N ILE A 144 10.56 -0.83 5.80
CA ILE A 144 10.08 -0.11 6.98
C ILE A 144 10.22 1.41 6.85
N LEU A 145 11.33 1.90 6.27
CA LEU A 145 11.55 3.33 6.06
C LEU A 145 10.58 3.88 5.01
N ALA A 146 10.38 3.16 3.91
CA ALA A 146 9.41 3.50 2.88
C ALA A 146 7.99 3.56 3.46
N ARG A 147 7.60 2.56 4.26
CA ARG A 147 6.29 2.51 4.92
C ARG A 147 6.10 3.65 5.92
N LYS A 148 7.13 4.00 6.70
CA LYS A 148 7.10 5.19 7.59
C LYS A 148 6.90 6.49 6.80
N LEU A 149 7.51 6.63 5.63
CA LEU A 149 7.26 7.77 4.75
C LEU A 149 5.79 7.81 4.31
N GLY A 150 5.25 6.68 3.85
CA GLY A 150 3.83 6.57 3.50
C GLY A 150 2.90 6.90 4.66
N ALA A 151 3.26 6.42 5.86
CA ALA A 151 2.55 6.71 7.10
C ALA A 151 2.45 8.20 7.36
N HIS A 152 3.59 8.89 7.23
CA HIS A 152 3.67 10.31 7.44
C HIS A 152 2.78 11.08 6.45
N ILE A 153 2.82 10.69 5.17
CA ILE A 153 2.01 11.31 4.11
C ILE A 153 0.52 11.19 4.45
N LEU A 154 0.00 9.98 4.65
CA LEU A 154 -1.44 9.80 4.89
C LEU A 154 -1.89 10.43 6.21
N THR A 155 -1.05 10.41 7.26
CA THR A 155 -1.36 11.10 8.53
C THR A 155 -1.51 12.60 8.30
N THR A 156 -0.57 13.19 7.57
CA THR A 156 -0.60 14.62 7.22
C THR A 156 -1.81 14.95 6.35
N THR A 157 -2.17 14.06 5.41
CA THR A 157 -3.37 14.23 4.58
C THR A 157 -4.64 14.25 5.45
N MET A 158 -4.79 13.30 6.38
CA MET A 158 -5.96 13.21 7.26
C MET A 158 -6.07 14.39 8.24
N GLU A 159 -4.95 14.96 8.69
CA GLU A 159 -4.95 16.15 9.55
C GLU A 159 -5.48 17.39 8.84
N ARG A 160 -5.36 17.44 7.51
CA ARG A 160 -5.78 18.59 6.68
C ARG A 160 -7.19 18.46 6.14
N ARG A 161 -7.70 17.24 6.04
CA ARG A 161 -9.08 16.93 5.66
C ARG A 161 -9.74 16.05 6.72
N PRO A 162 -10.16 16.63 7.86
CA PRO A 162 -10.88 15.86 8.87
C PRO A 162 -12.28 15.42 8.39
N ASP A 163 -12.89 16.15 7.45
CA ASP A 163 -14.26 15.92 6.96
C ASP A 163 -14.35 14.91 5.80
N ILE A 164 -13.21 14.53 5.22
CA ILE A 164 -13.13 13.58 4.11
C ILE A 164 -12.11 12.53 4.56
N GLY A 165 -12.60 11.39 5.06
CA GLY A 165 -11.76 10.25 5.40
C GLY A 165 -10.97 9.74 4.21
N LEU A 166 -9.99 8.87 4.44
CA LEU A 166 -9.27 8.15 3.38
C LEU A 166 -9.85 6.75 3.23
N ASP A 167 -11.13 6.66 2.87
CA ASP A 167 -11.87 5.40 2.83
C ASP A 167 -11.50 4.53 1.64
N SER A 168 -10.99 5.16 0.58
CA SER A 168 -10.51 4.43 -0.58
C SER A 168 -9.11 3.83 -0.36
N TYR A 169 -8.33 4.32 0.62
CA TYR A 169 -7.03 3.76 0.92
C TYR A 169 -7.15 2.30 1.42
N ASP A 170 -6.51 1.37 0.70
CA ASP A 170 -6.45 -0.05 1.06
C ASP A 170 -5.14 -0.38 1.79
N ARG A 171 -3.99 -0.24 1.11
CA ARG A 171 -2.69 -0.69 1.64
C ARG A 171 -1.48 -0.04 0.94
N PHE A 172 -0.30 -0.31 1.49
CA PHE A 172 0.98 -0.01 0.85
C PHE A 172 1.57 -1.19 0.08
N PHE A 173 2.50 -0.91 -0.83
CA PHE A 173 3.38 -1.90 -1.44
C PHE A 173 4.82 -1.39 -1.37
N PRO A 174 5.73 -2.07 -0.64
CA PRO A 174 5.49 -3.25 0.21
C PRO A 174 4.53 -2.96 1.39
N ASN A 175 3.76 -3.96 1.83
CA ASN A 175 2.77 -3.82 2.93
C ASN A 175 3.30 -4.28 4.30
N GLN A 176 4.51 -4.82 4.32
CA GLN A 176 5.15 -5.50 5.45
C GLN A 176 6.56 -4.92 5.67
N ASP A 177 7.10 -5.07 6.89
CA ASP A 177 8.44 -4.55 7.24
C ASP A 177 9.55 -5.58 7.00
N THR A 178 9.22 -6.86 7.17
CA THR A 178 10.15 -8.00 7.08
C THR A 178 9.64 -9.03 6.08
N LEU A 179 10.54 -9.90 5.60
CA LEU A 179 10.18 -10.96 4.67
C LEU A 179 10.13 -12.31 5.39
N PRO A 180 8.95 -12.96 5.51
CA PRO A 180 8.87 -14.29 6.09
C PRO A 180 9.74 -15.29 5.33
N LYS A 181 10.43 -16.18 6.05
CA LYS A 181 11.33 -17.18 5.46
C LYS A 181 10.64 -17.99 4.36
N GLY A 182 11.23 -17.99 3.17
CA GLY A 182 10.73 -18.71 2.00
C GLY A 182 9.57 -18.03 1.25
N GLY A 183 9.11 -16.87 1.75
CA GLY A 183 8.06 -16.03 1.17
C GLY A 183 8.52 -15.16 0.01
N PHE A 184 7.55 -14.67 -0.76
CA PHE A 184 7.76 -13.71 -1.86
C PHE A 184 7.44 -12.28 -1.46
N GLY A 185 6.70 -12.11 -0.36
CA GLY A 185 6.05 -10.87 0.01
C GLY A 185 4.78 -10.58 -0.76
N ASN A 186 4.19 -9.42 -0.51
CA ASN A 186 3.02 -8.95 -1.24
C ASN A 186 3.36 -8.57 -2.68
N LEU A 187 2.39 -8.63 -3.59
CA LEU A 187 2.58 -8.30 -5.00
C LEU A 187 1.69 -7.14 -5.42
N ILE A 188 2.18 -6.35 -6.38
CA ILE A 188 1.41 -5.35 -7.10
C ILE A 188 1.48 -5.64 -8.60
N ALA A 189 0.41 -5.37 -9.34
CA ALA A 189 0.44 -5.49 -10.80
C ALA A 189 1.38 -4.43 -11.39
N LEU A 190 2.16 -4.78 -12.42
CA LEU A 190 2.97 -3.80 -13.14
C LEU A 190 2.05 -2.93 -13.98
N PRO A 191 2.27 -1.60 -14.10
CA PRO A 191 1.39 -0.72 -14.83
C PRO A 191 1.61 -0.82 -16.36
N LEU A 192 0.77 -0.12 -17.11
CA LEU A 192 0.84 0.00 -18.57
C LEU A 192 0.54 -1.29 -19.36
N GLN A 193 -0.37 -2.13 -18.84
CA GLN A 193 -0.76 -3.37 -19.53
C GLN A 193 -1.59 -3.06 -20.78
N LYS A 194 -1.30 -3.71 -21.93
CA LYS A 194 -1.94 -3.37 -23.22
C LYS A 194 -3.46 -3.32 -23.19
N GLY A 195 -4.12 -4.38 -22.69
CA GLY A 195 -5.59 -4.48 -22.71
C GLY A 195 -6.27 -3.34 -21.91
N PRO A 196 -5.94 -3.18 -20.61
CA PRO A 196 -6.41 -2.04 -19.80
C PRO A 196 -6.10 -0.67 -20.41
N ARG A 197 -4.91 -0.48 -20.99
CA ARG A 197 -4.54 0.78 -21.64
C ARG A 197 -5.43 1.13 -22.84
N GLN A 198 -5.85 0.14 -23.61
CA GLN A 198 -6.80 0.38 -24.72
C GLN A 198 -8.15 0.92 -24.23
N GLN A 199 -8.45 0.82 -22.93
CA GLN A 199 -9.66 1.34 -22.28
C GLN A 199 -9.37 2.62 -21.45
N GLY A 200 -8.17 3.19 -21.54
CA GLY A 200 -7.77 4.35 -20.73
C GLY A 200 -7.54 4.00 -19.25
N HIS A 201 -7.08 2.78 -18.97
CA HIS A 201 -6.74 2.28 -17.63
C HIS A 201 -5.28 1.83 -17.57
N SER A 202 -4.73 1.68 -16.37
CA SER A 202 -3.30 1.39 -16.19
C SER A 202 -2.38 2.41 -16.86
N GLU A 203 -2.78 3.68 -16.86
CA GLU A 203 -2.03 4.80 -17.40
C GLU A 203 -1.72 5.80 -16.29
N PHE A 204 -0.56 6.45 -16.40
CA PHE A 204 -0.15 7.53 -15.53
C PHE A 204 -0.93 8.79 -15.87
N LEU A 205 -1.35 9.47 -14.81
CA LEU A 205 -2.24 10.63 -14.87
C LEU A 205 -1.51 11.90 -14.42
N ASP A 206 -1.97 13.03 -14.94
CA ASP A 206 -1.58 14.36 -14.50
C ASP A 206 -2.37 14.82 -13.26
N ASP A 207 -2.19 16.08 -12.86
CA ASP A 207 -2.88 16.68 -11.70
C ASP A 207 -4.40 16.84 -11.91
N HIS A 208 -4.89 16.71 -13.14
CA HIS A 208 -6.31 16.73 -13.48
C HIS A 208 -6.91 15.31 -13.62
N LEU A 209 -6.12 14.28 -13.30
CA LEU A 209 -6.47 12.86 -13.49
C LEU A 209 -6.67 12.46 -14.95
N GLU A 210 -6.10 13.24 -15.87
CA GLU A 210 -6.08 12.95 -17.30
C GLU A 210 -4.79 12.17 -17.66
N PRO A 211 -4.84 11.18 -18.57
CA PRO A 211 -3.65 10.44 -18.96
C PRO A 211 -2.60 11.37 -19.60
N TRP A 212 -1.34 11.22 -19.20
CA TRP A 212 -0.24 11.90 -19.88
C TRP A 212 -0.22 11.54 -21.38
N PRO A 213 -0.06 12.51 -22.29
CA PRO A 213 -0.07 12.26 -23.74
C PRO A 213 1.01 11.26 -24.18
N ASP A 214 2.20 11.35 -23.56
CA ASP A 214 3.29 10.40 -23.74
C ASP A 214 3.69 9.80 -22.40
N GLN A 215 3.16 8.61 -22.14
CA GLN A 215 3.43 7.80 -20.95
C GLN A 215 4.93 7.49 -20.78
N TRP A 216 5.67 7.33 -21.88
CA TRP A 216 7.09 6.96 -21.84
C TRP A 216 7.97 8.17 -21.57
N ALA A 217 7.66 9.32 -22.19
CA ALA A 217 8.35 10.56 -21.89
C ALA A 217 8.15 10.99 -20.43
N PHE A 218 6.93 10.81 -19.90
CA PHE A 218 6.63 11.03 -18.48
C PHE A 218 7.47 10.11 -17.59
N LEU A 219 7.42 8.79 -17.81
CA LEU A 219 8.20 7.84 -17.00
C LEU A 219 9.72 8.05 -17.12
N GLY A 220 10.21 8.51 -18.28
CA GLY A 220 11.62 8.82 -18.48
C GLY A 220 12.12 9.95 -17.58
N GLN A 221 11.21 10.81 -17.14
CA GLN A 221 11.47 11.97 -16.29
C GLN A 221 10.93 11.78 -14.87
N ALA A 222 10.38 10.60 -14.54
CA ALA A 222 9.77 10.34 -13.25
C ALA A 222 10.79 10.61 -12.12
N PRO A 223 10.52 11.60 -11.25
CA PRO A 223 11.46 11.98 -10.20
C PRO A 223 11.60 10.88 -9.17
N ARG A 224 12.81 10.77 -8.63
CA ARG A 224 13.18 9.78 -7.61
C ARG A 224 13.64 10.49 -6.34
N MET A 225 13.55 9.78 -5.23
CA MET A 225 14.06 10.25 -3.94
C MET A 225 15.27 9.43 -3.51
N SER A 226 16.33 10.12 -3.10
CA SER A 226 17.43 9.47 -2.40
C SER A 226 17.02 9.07 -0.98
N ARG A 227 17.65 8.01 -0.47
CA ARG A 227 17.49 7.49 0.88
C ARG A 227 17.64 8.57 1.93
N ARG A 228 18.66 9.42 1.81
CA ARG A 228 18.90 10.55 2.73
C ARG A 228 17.70 11.49 2.81
N ARG A 229 17.04 11.76 1.68
CA ARG A 229 15.85 12.62 1.62
C ARG A 229 14.68 11.95 2.33
N VAL A 230 14.48 10.65 2.13
CA VAL A 230 13.45 9.87 2.82
C VAL A 230 13.70 9.86 4.33
N GLU A 231 14.91 9.53 4.77
CA GLU A 231 15.30 9.52 6.19
C GLU A 231 15.06 10.88 6.85
N THR A 232 15.46 11.97 6.18
CA THR A 232 15.24 13.33 6.69
C THR A 232 13.75 13.64 6.88
N ARG A 233 12.89 13.23 5.93
CA ARG A 233 11.43 13.46 6.03
C ARG A 233 10.82 12.64 7.15
N VAL A 234 11.19 11.36 7.25
CA VAL A 234 10.72 10.47 8.31
C VAL A 234 11.18 10.96 9.69
N GLN A 235 12.45 11.32 9.87
CA GLN A 235 12.95 11.86 11.14
C GLN A 235 12.26 13.16 11.56
N LYS A 236 12.04 14.09 10.61
CA LYS A 236 11.28 15.32 10.88
C LYS A 236 9.86 15.02 11.33
N ALA A 237 9.23 14.01 10.74
CA ALA A 237 7.90 13.58 11.11
C ALA A 237 7.89 12.89 12.48
N GLU A 238 8.88 12.03 12.79
CA GLU A 238 9.01 11.38 14.11
C GLU A 238 9.22 12.41 15.22
N THR A 239 10.06 13.42 14.96
CA THR A 239 10.31 14.53 15.90
C THR A 239 9.06 15.37 16.17
N LYS A 240 8.19 15.52 15.16
CA LYS A 240 6.90 16.21 15.30
C LYS A 240 5.78 15.31 15.86
N GLY A 241 6.03 14.02 16.08
CA GLY A 241 5.00 13.05 16.50
C GLY A 241 4.03 12.62 15.39
N HIS A 242 4.30 12.98 14.12
CA HIS A 242 3.41 12.75 12.98
C HIS A 242 3.58 11.38 12.31
N VAL A 243 4.44 10.49 12.83
CA VAL A 243 4.69 9.14 12.27
C VAL A 243 3.74 8.07 12.84
N VAL A 244 2.79 8.47 13.68
CA VAL A 244 1.80 7.55 14.24
C VAL A 244 0.41 8.10 13.96
N GLY A 245 -0.19 7.75 12.82
CA GLY A 245 -1.51 8.30 12.50
C GLY A 245 -2.28 7.78 11.30
N VAL A 246 -1.72 6.94 10.43
CA VAL A 246 -2.53 6.14 9.48
C VAL A 246 -2.95 4.88 10.21
N ARG A 247 -3.82 4.08 9.59
CA ARG A 247 -3.83 2.61 9.67
C ARG A 247 -2.43 1.99 9.39
N MET A 248 -1.39 2.45 10.08
CA MET A 248 -0.11 1.79 10.28
C MET A 248 -0.41 0.61 11.18
N VAL A 249 -0.96 -0.37 10.51
CA VAL A 249 -0.74 -1.75 10.78
C VAL A 249 0.77 -1.95 10.93
N PHE A 250 1.28 -1.82 12.14
CA PHE A 250 2.52 -2.49 12.50
C PHE A 250 2.26 -3.98 12.25
N ASP A 251 3.10 -4.61 11.43
CA ASP A 251 3.40 -6.00 11.70
C ASP A 251 4.13 -5.99 13.04
N ASP A 252 3.39 -6.31 14.08
CA ASP A 252 3.98 -6.92 15.26
C ASP A 252 4.51 -8.29 14.81
N GLU A 253 5.64 -8.29 14.10
CA GLU A 253 6.52 -9.46 14.14
C GLU A 253 7.77 -9.23 14.97
N GLU A 254 8.33 -8.01 15.19
CA GLU A 254 9.51 -7.95 16.09
C GLU A 254 9.99 -6.56 16.61
N ASN A 255 9.18 -5.49 16.61
CA ASN A 255 9.65 -4.15 17.03
C ASN A 255 9.12 -3.65 18.40
N ASN A 256 8.93 -4.56 19.35
CA ASN A 256 8.90 -4.19 20.77
C ASN A 256 9.86 -5.12 21.51
N VAL A 257 11.10 -4.68 21.73
CA VAL A 257 11.95 -5.26 22.78
C VAL A 257 11.26 -5.02 24.13
N PRO A 258 10.65 -6.04 24.77
CA PRO A 258 9.69 -5.82 25.87
C PRO A 258 10.30 -5.14 27.11
N TRP A 259 11.63 -5.17 27.25
CA TRP A 259 12.38 -4.61 28.37
C TRP A 259 12.64 -3.10 28.28
N MET A 260 12.26 -2.43 27.19
CA MET A 260 12.34 -0.96 27.06
C MET A 260 11.02 -0.24 27.37
N ILE A 261 9.97 -0.97 27.79
CA ILE A 261 8.64 -0.42 28.05
C ILE A 261 8.52 -0.03 29.53
N PRO A 262 8.11 1.21 29.87
CA PRO A 262 7.80 1.59 31.25
C PRO A 262 6.69 0.68 31.82
N PRO A 263 6.73 0.32 33.13
CA PRO A 263 5.80 -0.64 33.74
C PRO A 263 4.30 -0.32 33.56
N SER A 264 3.96 0.91 33.21
CA SER A 264 2.59 1.39 33.06
C SER A 264 1.92 1.04 31.72
N ARG A 265 2.65 0.52 30.71
CA ARG A 265 2.15 0.35 29.32
C ARG A 265 1.55 1.62 28.69
N ARG A 266 1.67 2.79 29.33
CA ARG A 266 1.12 4.06 28.85
C ARG A 266 2.19 4.77 28.03
N ARG A 267 1.94 4.90 26.73
CA ARG A 267 2.66 5.87 25.89
C ARG A 267 2.32 7.28 26.40
N PRO A 268 3.27 8.23 26.43
CA PRO A 268 2.93 9.63 26.66
C PRO A 268 1.89 10.05 25.64
N ALA A 269 0.73 10.54 26.10
CA ALA A 269 -0.25 11.14 25.21
C ALA A 269 0.35 12.42 24.65
N HIS A 270 0.48 12.52 23.33
CA HIS A 270 0.97 13.74 22.69
C HIS A 270 -0.05 14.87 22.90
N GLU A 271 0.44 16.05 23.28
CA GLU A 271 -0.38 17.25 23.40
C GLU A 271 -0.84 17.70 22.01
N ILE A 272 -2.11 18.09 21.90
CA ILE A 272 -2.67 18.61 20.67
C ILE A 272 -2.14 20.03 20.51
N THR A 273 -1.34 20.30 19.48
CA THR A 273 -0.69 21.61 19.25
C THR A 273 -1.62 22.62 18.58
N CYS A 274 -2.86 22.74 19.06
CA CYS A 274 -3.82 23.73 18.59
C CYS A 274 -4.60 24.32 19.77
N ASP A 275 -5.24 25.47 19.56
CA ASP A 275 -6.18 26.01 20.54
C ASP A 275 -7.32 25.02 20.75
N LEU A 276 -7.33 24.40 21.94
CA LEU A 276 -8.37 23.47 22.34
C LEU A 276 -9.58 24.25 22.87
N PRO A 277 -10.82 23.84 22.53
CA PRO A 277 -11.99 24.44 23.13
C PRO A 277 -11.99 24.18 24.65
N LYS A 278 -12.41 25.17 25.43
CA LYS A 278 -12.51 25.05 26.90
C LYS A 278 -13.55 24.00 27.32
N THR A 279 -14.55 23.77 26.48
CA THR A 279 -15.65 22.84 26.70
C THR A 279 -16.03 22.19 25.37
N VAL A 280 -16.27 20.88 25.37
CA VAL A 280 -16.82 20.14 24.22
C VAL A 280 -18.22 19.65 24.60
N LEU A 281 -19.20 19.93 23.75
CA LEU A 281 -20.55 19.40 23.91
C LEU A 281 -20.55 17.92 23.47
N LEU A 282 -21.11 17.06 24.32
CA LEU A 282 -21.30 15.64 24.02
C LEU A 282 -22.79 15.32 24.19
N VAL A 283 -23.39 14.69 23.18
CA VAL A 283 -24.78 14.22 23.25
C VAL A 283 -24.75 12.69 23.29
N ALA A 284 -25.17 12.11 24.41
CA ALA A 284 -25.26 10.67 24.58
C ALA A 284 -26.65 10.18 24.21
N GLY A 285 -26.72 9.23 23.27
CA GLY A 285 -27.95 8.55 22.84
C GLY A 285 -27.70 7.05 22.64
N ASN A 286 -28.09 6.51 21.48
CA ASN A 286 -27.63 5.20 21.01
C ASN A 286 -26.12 5.18 20.76
N ASP A 287 -25.56 6.32 20.35
CA ASP A 287 -24.13 6.56 20.19
C ASP A 287 -23.69 7.82 20.96
N LEU A 288 -22.39 8.10 20.96
CA LEU A 288 -21.84 9.34 21.48
C LEU A 288 -21.64 10.34 20.34
N TYR A 289 -22.52 11.34 20.26
CA TYR A 289 -22.46 12.36 19.22
C TYR A 289 -21.62 13.55 19.68
N VAL A 290 -20.69 13.97 18.83
CA VAL A 290 -19.83 15.13 19.06
C VAL A 290 -20.02 16.12 17.91
N PRO A 291 -20.59 17.31 18.16
CA PRO A 291 -20.68 18.35 17.14
C PRO A 291 -19.29 18.76 16.67
N LYS A 292 -19.11 18.86 15.34
CA LYS A 292 -17.84 19.30 14.74
C LYS A 292 -17.56 20.79 14.93
N GLU A 293 -18.60 21.58 15.17
CA GLU A 293 -18.51 23.03 15.37
C GLU A 293 -17.59 23.37 16.54
N GLY A 294 -16.52 24.12 16.25
CA GLY A 294 -15.54 24.53 17.26
C GLY A 294 -14.48 23.47 17.62
N LEU A 295 -14.51 22.29 16.98
CA LEU A 295 -13.43 21.31 17.11
C LEU A 295 -12.37 21.55 16.03
N SER A 296 -11.10 21.54 16.43
CA SER A 296 -10.02 21.55 15.46
C SER A 296 -9.93 20.21 14.72
N PRO A 297 -9.42 20.19 13.48
CA PRO A 297 -9.14 18.96 12.74
C PRO A 297 -8.34 17.92 13.54
N GLY A 298 -7.34 18.40 14.29
CA GLY A 298 -6.50 17.55 15.14
C GLY A 298 -7.25 16.91 16.30
N LEU A 299 -8.19 17.64 16.92
CA LEU A 299 -9.04 17.12 17.99
C LEU A 299 -10.08 16.12 17.46
N CYS A 300 -10.71 16.41 16.31
CA CYS A 300 -11.61 15.46 15.63
C CYS A 300 -10.89 14.14 15.33
N ASN A 301 -9.71 14.21 14.72
CA ASN A 301 -8.91 13.01 14.42
C ASN A 301 -8.55 12.25 15.71
N ARG A 302 -8.24 12.95 16.81
CA ARG A 302 -7.96 12.31 18.10
C ARG A 302 -9.17 11.58 18.66
N LEU A 303 -10.36 12.16 18.56
CA LEU A 303 -11.61 11.53 19.00
C LEU A 303 -11.94 10.29 18.14
N ILE A 304 -11.77 10.39 16.82
CA ILE A 304 -11.92 9.25 15.90
C ILE A 304 -10.93 8.13 16.25
N ARG A 305 -9.68 8.47 16.58
CA ARG A 305 -8.66 7.50 17.01
C ARG A 305 -9.02 6.81 18.33
N LEU A 306 -9.69 7.49 19.26
CA LEU A 306 -10.16 6.87 20.51
C LEU A 306 -11.25 5.82 20.25
N ALA A 307 -12.06 6.02 19.21
CA ALA A 307 -13.09 5.09 18.76
C ALA A 307 -12.57 4.00 17.81
N ALA A 308 -11.25 3.91 17.56
CA ALA A 308 -10.65 2.88 16.72
C ALA A 308 -9.69 1.99 17.52
N PHE A 309 -9.83 0.67 17.40
CA PHE A 309 -8.99 -0.29 18.10
C PHE A 309 -8.68 -1.53 17.25
N GLN A 310 -7.58 -2.20 17.57
CA GLN A 310 -7.17 -3.43 16.90
C GLN A 310 -8.22 -4.53 17.05
N ASN A 311 -8.56 -5.23 15.96
CA ASN A 311 -9.51 -6.34 16.00
C ASN A 311 -8.84 -7.63 16.51
N PRO A 312 -9.10 -8.10 17.75
CA PRO A 312 -8.45 -9.28 18.28
C PRO A 312 -8.74 -10.55 17.47
N GLU A 313 -9.89 -10.62 16.81
CA GLU A 313 -10.27 -11.76 15.98
C GLU A 313 -9.42 -11.86 14.72
N PHE A 314 -9.09 -10.72 14.09
CA PHE A 314 -8.17 -10.69 12.96
C PHE A 314 -6.81 -11.27 13.35
N TYR A 315 -6.23 -10.79 14.45
CA TYR A 315 -4.91 -11.25 14.90
C TYR A 315 -4.93 -12.71 15.34
N ARG A 316 -6.02 -13.17 15.96
CA ARG A 316 -6.20 -14.58 16.31
C ARG A 316 -6.29 -15.44 15.05
N ALA A 317 -7.09 -15.05 14.05
CA ALA A 317 -7.19 -15.76 12.78
C ALA A 317 -5.85 -15.76 12.02
N GLN A 318 -5.14 -14.64 12.02
CA GLN A 318 -3.80 -14.52 11.44
C GLN A 318 -2.79 -15.46 12.11
N ALA A 319 -2.74 -15.48 13.45
CA ALA A 319 -1.86 -16.36 14.22
C ALA A 319 -2.17 -17.85 13.99
N MET A 320 -3.46 -18.19 13.85
CA MET A 320 -3.92 -19.54 13.52
C MET A 320 -3.83 -19.88 12.03
N ARG A 321 -3.30 -18.97 11.20
CA ARG A 321 -3.19 -19.11 9.73
C ARG A 321 -4.53 -19.37 9.02
N LEU A 322 -5.62 -18.89 9.61
CA LEU A 322 -6.97 -18.95 9.05
C LEU A 322 -7.20 -17.79 8.08
N PRO A 323 -8.20 -17.90 7.17
CA PRO A 323 -8.57 -16.80 6.27
C PRO A 323 -9.00 -15.55 7.05
N THR A 324 -8.43 -14.40 6.68
CA THR A 324 -8.70 -13.10 7.30
C THR A 324 -9.43 -12.12 6.38
N PHE A 325 -9.92 -12.58 5.21
CA PHE A 325 -10.47 -11.72 4.17
C PHE A 325 -11.73 -10.94 4.61
N ASP A 326 -12.50 -11.51 5.53
CA ASP A 326 -13.75 -10.97 6.09
C ASP A 326 -13.53 -10.28 7.44
N LYS A 327 -12.31 -10.28 7.96
CA LYS A 327 -11.98 -9.74 9.28
C LYS A 327 -11.22 -8.43 9.08
N PRO A 328 -11.82 -7.28 9.39
CA PRO A 328 -11.07 -6.03 9.36
C PRO A 328 -10.01 -6.06 10.46
N ARG A 329 -8.76 -5.66 10.16
CA ARG A 329 -7.64 -5.65 11.14
C ARG A 329 -7.81 -4.62 12.26
N VAL A 330 -8.62 -3.58 12.02
CA VAL A 330 -8.98 -2.52 12.96
C VAL A 330 -10.49 -2.36 12.94
N ILE A 331 -11.10 -2.28 14.11
CA ILE A 331 -12.50 -1.92 14.28
C ILE A 331 -12.54 -0.41 14.50
N ALA A 332 -13.26 0.30 13.64
CA ALA A 332 -13.56 1.72 13.80
C ALA A 332 -15.03 1.86 14.18
N CYS A 333 -15.31 2.50 15.32
CA CYS A 333 -16.65 2.77 15.83
C CYS A 333 -17.05 4.24 15.69
N ALA A 334 -16.26 5.02 14.94
CA ALA A 334 -16.59 6.41 14.64
C ALA A 334 -17.31 6.47 13.29
N GLU A 335 -18.47 7.10 13.28
CA GLU A 335 -19.22 7.42 12.08
C GLU A 335 -19.26 8.95 11.91
N ASP A 336 -19.10 9.40 10.67
CA ASP A 336 -19.19 10.82 10.34
C ASP A 336 -20.57 11.10 9.73
N HIS A 337 -21.32 12.02 10.34
CA HIS A 337 -22.65 12.41 9.92
C HIS A 337 -22.64 13.88 9.46
N PRO A 338 -23.32 14.20 8.34
CA PRO A 338 -23.39 15.55 7.79
C PRO A 338 -24.15 16.56 8.66
#